data_AF-A0A267EJ01-F1
#
_entry.id   AF-A0A267EJ01-F1
#
_cell.length_a   1.000
_cell.length_b   1.000
_cell.length_c   1.000
_cell.angle_alpha   90.00
_cell.angle_beta   90.00
_cell.angle_gamma   90.00
#
_symmetry.space_group_name_H-M   'P 1'
#
loop_
_entity.id
_entity.type
_entity.pdbx_description
1 polymer ?
#
loop_
_entity_poly.entity_id
_entity_poly.type
_entity_poly.pdbx_seq_one_letter_code
_entity_poly.pdbx_strand_id
1 'polypeptide(L)'
;ANDGRLTPRKFYASQIMVRPGQSNVFHHGRRLFQLYLVDQAAKIEAERLSYLRLHQEDLRSETYSGLRDALYAADGQRREDADPNHVGRPVFLSSSFVGGPRYMM
;
A
#
# COMPACT_ATOMS: atom_id res chain seq x y z
N ALA A 1 6.40 12.05 -20.35
CA ALA A 1 5.81 13.34 -19.95
C ALA A 1 5.27 13.19 -18.54
N ASN A 2 5.70 14.02 -17.59
CA ASN A 2 5.12 14.01 -16.24
C ASN A 2 3.73 14.66 -16.33
N ASP A 3 2.71 13.81 -16.41
CA ASP A 3 1.32 14.18 -16.24
C ASP A 3 1.15 14.88 -14.88
N GLY A 4 0.36 15.95 -14.80
CA GLY A 4 0.29 16.92 -13.69
C GLY A 4 -0.22 16.39 -12.34
N ARG A 5 -0.14 15.08 -12.11
CA ARG A 5 -0.68 14.38 -10.96
C ARG A 5 0.34 14.30 -9.82
N LEU A 6 0.10 15.08 -8.77
CA LEU A 6 0.85 15.05 -7.52
C LEU A 6 0.45 13.82 -6.70
N THR A 7 1.44 13.03 -6.26
CA THR A 7 1.15 11.95 -5.31
C THR A 7 0.92 12.53 -3.91
N PRO A 8 -0.04 11.98 -3.13
CA PRO A 8 -0.22 12.25 -1.70
C PRO A 8 1.08 12.34 -0.92
N ARG A 9 2.03 11.42 -1.16
CA ARG A 9 3.36 11.47 -0.53
C ARG A 9 4.11 12.77 -0.82
N LYS A 10 4.18 13.19 -2.09
CA LYS A 10 4.87 14.43 -2.47
C LYS A 10 4.14 15.66 -1.92
N PHE A 11 2.81 15.64 -1.95
CA PHE A 11 1.98 16.71 -1.43
C PHE A 11 2.19 16.90 0.07
N TYR A 12 2.00 15.86 0.89
CA TYR A 12 2.18 15.95 2.34
C TYR A 12 3.62 16.23 2.74
N ALA A 13 4.61 15.65 2.05
CA ALA A 13 6.01 15.98 2.28
C ALA A 13 6.29 17.48 2.09
N SER A 14 5.72 18.09 1.05
CA SER A 14 5.87 19.53 0.80
C SER A 14 5.22 20.40 1.88
N GLN A 15 4.11 19.94 2.46
CA GLN A 15 3.40 20.64 3.54
C GLN A 15 4.14 20.60 4.87
N ILE A 16 4.89 19.54 5.17
CA ILE A 16 5.66 19.40 6.43
C ILE A 16 7.13 19.82 6.29
N MET A 17 7.57 20.18 5.09
CA MET A 17 8.97 20.56 4.85
C MET A 17 9.30 21.87 5.56
N VAL A 18 10.33 21.85 6.40
CA VAL A 18 10.88 23.06 7.04
C VAL A 18 11.62 23.88 5.99
N ARG A 19 11.30 25.17 5.89
CA ARG A 19 11.93 26.10 4.94
C ARG A 19 12.54 27.28 5.71
N PRO A 20 13.79 27.68 5.41
CA PRO A 20 14.41 28.82 6.08
C PRO A 20 13.59 30.10 5.81
N GLY A 21 13.37 30.89 6.86
CA GLY A 21 12.58 32.13 6.77
C GLY A 21 11.06 31.94 6.71
N GLN A 22 10.54 30.71 6.82
CA GLN A 22 9.11 30.44 6.87
C GLN A 22 8.75 29.62 8.11
N SER A 23 7.87 30.17 8.96
CA SER A 23 7.28 29.42 10.07
C SER A 23 6.13 28.56 9.57
N ASN A 24 6.18 27.25 9.80
CA ASN A 24 5.09 26.35 9.46
C ASN A 24 4.18 26.12 10.68
N VAL A 25 2.89 26.45 10.54
CA VAL A 25 1.89 26.32 11.61
C VAL A 25 1.75 24.87 12.07
N PHE A 26 1.92 23.89 11.16
CA PHE A 26 1.82 22.47 11.50
C PHE A 26 2.80 22.07 12.61
N HIS A 27 4.04 22.57 12.60
CA HIS A 27 5.05 22.21 13.60
C HIS A 27 4.73 22.74 15.01
N HIS A 28 3.86 23.74 15.13
CA HIS A 28 3.44 24.29 16.42
C HIS A 28 2.30 23.47 17.06
N GLY A 29 1.66 22.59 16.29
CA GLY A 29 0.50 21.81 16.72
C GLY A 29 0.76 20.69 17.73
N ARG A 30 2.03 20.43 18.12
CA ARG A 30 2.44 19.37 19.08
C ARG A 30 1.67 18.04 18.88
N ARG A 31 0.71 17.72 19.76
CA ARG A 31 -0.09 16.49 19.68
C ARG A 31 -0.96 16.43 18.43
N LEU A 32 -1.53 17.56 17.99
CA LEU A 32 -2.30 17.63 16.75
C LEU A 32 -1.41 17.37 15.53
N PHE A 33 -0.15 17.82 15.57
CA PHE A 33 0.81 17.53 14.51
C PHE A 33 1.12 16.04 14.40
N GLN A 34 1.33 15.37 15.54
CA GLN A 34 1.53 13.92 15.56
C GLN A 34 0.33 13.16 15.00
N LEU A 35 -0.89 13.54 15.40
CA LEU A 35 -2.12 12.94 14.88
C LEU A 35 -2.24 13.14 13.37
N TYR A 36 -1.94 14.35 12.90
CA TYR A 36 -1.94 14.67 11.47
C TYR A 36 -0.93 13.82 10.68
N LEU A 37 0.30 13.64 11.20
CA LEU A 37 1.32 12.81 10.57
C LEU A 37 0.88 11.34 10.44
N VAL A 38 0.29 10.78 11.50
CA VAL A 38 -0.22 9.40 11.48
C VAL A 38 -1.33 9.23 10.44
N ASP A 39 -2.27 10.18 10.38
CA ASP A 39 -3.35 10.16 9.39
C ASP A 39 -2.83 10.26 7.95
N GLN A 40 -1.85 11.14 7.69
CA GLN A 40 -1.27 11.27 6.34
C GLN A 40 -0.46 10.04 5.95
N ALA A 41 0.25 9.42 6.90
CA ALA A 41 0.96 8.16 6.67
C ALA A 41 -0.02 7.03 6.28
N ALA A 42 -1.15 6.92 6.98
CA ALA A 42 -2.19 5.95 6.65
C ALA A 42 -2.76 6.15 5.23
N LYS A 43 -2.98 7.40 4.81
CA LYS A 43 -3.43 7.72 3.44
C LYS A 43 -2.41 7.34 2.38
N ILE A 44 -1.12 7.63 2.62
CA ILE A 44 -0.04 7.27 1.71
C ILE A 44 0.04 5.74 1.56
N GLU A 45 -0.06 5.01 2.67
CA GLU A 45 0.01 3.54 2.62
C GLU A 45 -1.23 2.94 1.95
N ALA A 46 -2.42 3.51 2.17
CA ALA A 46 -3.64 3.10 1.47
C ALA A 46 -3.54 3.28 -0.06
N GLU A 47 -2.96 4.40 -0.52
CA GLU A 47 -2.68 4.62 -1.94
C GLU A 47 -1.69 3.56 -2.47
N ARG A 48 -0.63 3.26 -1.71
CA ARG A 48 0.37 2.25 -2.07
C ARG A 48 -0.23 0.85 -2.16
N LEU A 49 -1.07 0.45 -1.21
CA LEU A 49 -1.79 -0.82 -1.24
C LEU A 49 -2.77 -0.89 -2.42
N SER A 50 -3.43 0.22 -2.75
CA SER A 50 -4.30 0.31 -3.92
C SER A 50 -3.50 0.13 -5.21
N TYR A 51 -2.31 0.73 -5.30
CA TYR A 51 -1.40 0.55 -6.42
C TYR A 51 -0.97 -0.92 -6.56
N LEU A 52 -0.55 -1.57 -5.47
CA LEU A 52 -0.19 -3.00 -5.48
C LEU A 52 -1.36 -3.87 -5.95
N ARG A 53 -2.58 -3.60 -5.45
CA ARG A 53 -3.79 -4.32 -5.86
C ARG A 53 -4.10 -4.20 -7.34
N LEU A 54 -3.93 -3.01 -7.92
CA LEU A 54 -4.27 -2.74 -9.32
C LEU A 54 -3.18 -3.20 -10.30
N HIS A 55 -1.91 -3.13 -9.90
CA HIS A 55 -0.75 -3.44 -10.75
C HIS A 55 -0.11 -4.80 -10.43
N GLN A 56 -0.86 -5.71 -9.83
CA GLN A 56 -0.36 -7.00 -9.38
C GLN A 56 0.21 -7.86 -10.54
N GLU A 57 -0.35 -7.73 -11.75
CA GLU A 57 0.10 -8.46 -12.95
C GLU A 57 1.45 -7.94 -13.44
N ASP A 58 1.64 -6.62 -13.43
CA ASP A 58 2.88 -5.95 -13.84
C ASP A 58 4.04 -6.23 -12.87
N LEU A 59 3.73 -6.44 -11.58
CA LEU A 59 4.70 -6.58 -10.49
C LEU A 59 5.24 -7.99 -10.27
N ARG A 60 5.00 -8.94 -11.22
CA ARG A 60 5.48 -10.35 -11.33
C ARG A 60 4.35 -11.39 -11.36
N SER A 61 3.48 -11.30 -12.37
CA SER A 61 2.42 -12.28 -12.65
C SER A 61 2.85 -13.75 -12.57
N GLU A 62 4.02 -14.09 -13.12
CA GLU A 62 4.50 -15.48 -13.23
C GLU A 62 4.82 -16.14 -11.87
N THR A 63 5.50 -15.41 -10.98
CA THR A 63 5.88 -15.93 -9.65
C THR A 63 4.65 -16.06 -8.75
N TYR A 64 3.68 -15.14 -8.89
CA TYR A 64 2.42 -15.21 -8.16
C TYR A 64 1.48 -16.29 -8.68
N SER A 65 1.50 -16.61 -9.98
CA SER A 65 0.73 -17.74 -10.52
C SER A 65 1.16 -19.06 -9.89
N GLY A 66 2.46 -19.37 -9.89
CA GLY A 66 2.97 -20.61 -9.29
C GLY A 66 2.73 -20.70 -7.79
N LEU A 67 2.85 -19.57 -7.06
CA LEU A 67 2.52 -19.51 -5.63
C LEU A 67 1.03 -19.72 -5.37
N ARG A 68 0.18 -19.09 -6.19
CA ARG A 68 -1.28 -19.21 -6.09
C ARG A 68 -1.70 -20.66 -6.33
N ASP A 69 -1.13 -21.31 -7.33
CA ASP A 69 -1.42 -22.71 -7.66
C ASP A 69 -0.93 -23.66 -6.55
N ALA A 70 0.24 -23.39 -5.96
CA ALA A 70 0.76 -24.13 -4.81
C ALA A 70 -0.11 -23.96 -3.55
N LEU A 71 -0.64 -22.76 -3.29
CA LEU A 71 -1.57 -22.51 -2.18
C LEU A 71 -2.91 -23.22 -2.40
N TYR A 72 -3.47 -23.18 -3.61
CA TYR A 72 -4.69 -23.93 -3.93
C TYR A 72 -4.49 -25.45 -3.80
N ALA A 73 -3.30 -25.96 -4.13
CA ALA A 73 -2.95 -27.36 -3.92
C ALA A 73 -2.77 -27.72 -2.43
N ALA A 74 -2.19 -26.82 -1.62
CA ALA A 74 -1.91 -27.05 -0.20
C ALA A 74 -3.15 -26.94 0.69
N ASP A 75 -4.07 -26.01 0.41
CA ASP A 75 -5.29 -25.82 1.20
C ASP A 75 -6.41 -26.84 0.88
N GLY A 76 -6.18 -27.79 -0.04
CA GLY A 76 -7.18 -28.77 -0.47
C GLY A 76 -8.44 -28.17 -1.13
N GLN A 77 -8.50 -26.84 -1.22
CA GLN A 77 -9.55 -26.08 -1.89
C GLN A 77 -9.32 -26.07 -3.39
N ARG A 78 -9.40 -27.24 -4.02
CA ARG A 78 -9.80 -27.32 -5.41
C ARG A 78 -11.28 -26.97 -5.46
N ARG A 79 -11.61 -25.67 -5.38
CA ARG A 79 -12.98 -25.21 -5.56
C ARG A 79 -13.32 -25.36 -7.04
N GLU A 80 -13.79 -26.53 -7.42
CA GLU A 80 -14.32 -26.80 -8.76
C GLU A 80 -15.58 -25.92 -9.05
N ASP A 81 -16.15 -25.28 -8.01
CA ASP A 81 -17.43 -24.58 -8.08
C ASP A 81 -17.39 -23.09 -7.63
N ALA A 82 -16.21 -22.48 -7.48
CA ALA A 82 -16.15 -21.06 -7.11
C ALA A 82 -16.25 -20.19 -8.37
N ASP A 83 -17.43 -19.61 -8.60
CA ASP A 83 -17.62 -18.52 -9.57
C ASP A 83 -16.46 -17.52 -9.45
N PRO A 84 -15.62 -17.35 -10.49
CA PRO A 84 -14.43 -16.50 -10.43
C PRO A 84 -14.75 -15.02 -10.18
N ASN A 85 -16.02 -14.64 -10.26
CA ASN A 85 -16.53 -13.30 -9.96
C ASN A 85 -16.96 -13.09 -8.50
N HIS A 86 -17.11 -14.13 -7.67
CA HIS A 86 -17.69 -14.01 -6.33
C HIS A 86 -16.67 -14.12 -5.18
N VAL A 87 -15.43 -14.51 -5.45
CA VAL A 87 -14.33 -14.49 -4.47
C VAL A 87 -13.39 -13.37 -4.84
N GLY A 88 -13.28 -12.35 -3.99
CA GLY A 88 -12.38 -11.22 -4.22
C GLY A 88 -10.96 -11.71 -4.59
N ARG A 89 -10.38 -11.14 -5.66
CA ARG A 89 -9.05 -11.53 -6.14
C ARG A 89 -8.02 -11.32 -5.03
N PRO A 90 -7.30 -12.37 -4.58
CA PRO A 90 -6.29 -12.23 -3.53
C PRO A 90 -5.15 -11.32 -4.02
N VAL A 91 -4.73 -10.39 -3.16
CA VAL A 91 -3.60 -9.48 -3.41
C VAL A 91 -2.40 -9.96 -2.62
N PHE A 92 -1.30 -10.26 -3.32
CA PHE A 92 -0.08 -10.72 -2.66
C PHE A 92 0.84 -9.53 -2.37
N LEU A 93 1.16 -9.35 -1.09
CA LEU A 93 2.13 -8.35 -0.67
C LEU A 93 3.55 -8.93 -0.77
N SER A 94 4.51 -8.11 -1.16
CA SER A 94 5.92 -8.49 -1.22
C SER A 94 6.45 -8.82 0.19
N SER A 95 7.52 -9.62 0.27
CA SER A 95 8.19 -9.94 1.53
C SER A 95 8.75 -8.70 2.25
N SER A 96 9.03 -7.63 1.51
CA SER A 96 9.51 -6.35 2.03
C SER A 96 8.41 -5.46 2.63
N PHE A 97 7.15 -5.91 2.68
CA PHE A 97 6.05 -5.14 3.25
C PHE A 97 6.17 -5.04 4.77
N VAL A 98 6.35 -3.82 5.27
CA VAL A 98 6.52 -3.51 6.70
C VAL A 98 5.17 -3.51 7.39
N GLY A 99 5.08 -4.11 8.57
CA GLY A 99 3.84 -4.19 9.37
C GLY A 99 2.90 -5.35 9.01
N GLY A 100 3.30 -6.23 8.07
CA GLY A 100 2.60 -7.50 7.83
C GLY A 100 3.04 -8.60 8.82
N PRO A 101 2.29 -9.71 8.91
CA PRO A 101 2.62 -10.84 9.79
C PRO A 101 4.06 -11.37 9.60
N ARG A 102 4.58 -11.29 8.36
CA ARG A 102 5.95 -11.70 8.03
C ARG A 102 7.05 -10.74 8.49
N TYR A 103 6.71 -9.47 8.74
CA TYR A 103 7.66 -8.47 9.25
C TYR A 103 7.72 -8.47 10.79
N MET A 104 6.71 -9.02 11.46
CA MET A 104 6.57 -8.99 12.91
C MET A 104 7.08 -10.28 13.61
N MET A 105 7.63 -11.25 12.86
CA MET A 105 8.40 -12.37 13.41
C MET A 105 9.84 -11.95 13.67
#